data_AF-A0A2V8ICE0-F1
#
_entry.id   AF-A0A2V8ICE0-F1
#
_cell.length_a   1.000
_cell.length_b   1.000
_cell.length_c   1.000
_cell.angle_alpha   90.00
_cell.angle_beta   90.00
_cell.angle_gamma   90.00
#
_symmetry.space_group_name_H-M   'P 1'
#
loop_
_entity.id
_entity.type
_entity.pdbx_description
1 polymer ?
#
loop_
_entity_poly.entity_id
_entity_poly.type
_entity_poly.pdbx_seq_one_letter_code
_entity_poly.pdbx_strand_id
1 'polypeptide(L)'
;TPSVGGLRHILCAVEFVPDKSKAAQYAVSLAERYSATLTVINVREDMPASPNTAEKFSEPFEHWIRDNVASGSDLRNRIRFERGFGPAPDSILDFVAKSAVDMIVMSVRQLDPVMAAHLPKSDTAYELVTRALCPVLTIR
;
A
#
# COMPACT_ATOMS: atom_id res chain seq x y z
N THR A 1 -7.49 -26.01 -15.72
CA THR A 1 -6.90 -26.06 -14.36
C THR A 1 -6.31 -24.70 -14.08
N PRO A 2 -6.67 -23.99 -13.00
CA PRO A 2 -5.96 -22.76 -12.70
C PRO A 2 -4.54 -23.16 -12.30
N SER A 3 -3.55 -22.78 -13.10
CA SER A 3 -2.15 -22.89 -12.73
C SER A 3 -1.97 -22.27 -11.35
N VAL A 4 -1.23 -22.93 -10.45
CA VAL A 4 -0.87 -22.39 -9.14
C VAL A 4 -0.29 -21.00 -9.34
N GLY A 5 -1.13 -19.98 -9.13
CA GLY A 5 -0.94 -18.64 -9.66
C GLY A 5 0.05 -17.88 -8.81
N GLY A 6 1.20 -17.54 -9.38
CA GLY A 6 2.15 -16.65 -8.73
C GLY A 6 1.56 -15.24 -8.59
N LEU A 7 1.88 -14.55 -7.51
CA LEU A 7 1.61 -13.12 -7.36
C LEU A 7 2.38 -12.36 -8.45
N ARG A 8 1.69 -11.58 -9.29
CA ARG A 8 2.33 -10.79 -10.35
C ARG A 8 2.30 -9.30 -10.05
N HIS A 9 1.27 -8.83 -9.34
CA HIS A 9 1.14 -7.45 -8.93
C HIS A 9 0.74 -7.33 -7.46
N ILE A 10 1.65 -6.77 -6.65
CA ILE A 10 1.43 -6.48 -5.24
C ILE A 10 1.28 -4.97 -5.06
N LEU A 11 0.25 -4.55 -4.31
CA LEU A 11 0.05 -3.18 -3.89
C LEU A 11 0.43 -3.02 -2.42
N CYS A 12 1.39 -2.15 -2.12
CA CYS A 12 1.65 -1.70 -0.75
C CYS A 12 0.88 -0.40 -0.50
N ALA A 13 -0.15 -0.46 0.34
CA ALA A 13 -0.92 0.71 0.75
C ALA A 13 -0.33 1.32 2.03
N VAL A 14 0.08 2.58 1.94
CA VAL A 14 0.72 3.31 3.05
C VAL A 14 -0.05 4.58 3.37
N GLU A 15 -0.59 4.66 4.58
CA GLU A 15 -1.29 5.86 5.06
C GLU A 15 -0.32 6.88 5.66
N PHE A 16 0.79 6.41 6.24
CA PHE A 16 1.82 7.23 6.87
C PHE A 16 3.21 6.71 6.52
N VAL A 17 4.22 7.57 6.68
CA VAL A 17 5.64 7.19 6.56
C VAL A 17 6.19 6.94 7.97
N PRO A 18 6.16 5.71 8.48
CA PRO A 18 7.05 5.37 9.57
C PRO A 18 8.42 5.04 8.96
N ASP A 19 9.48 5.60 9.52
CA ASP A 19 10.89 5.27 9.23
C ASP A 19 11.23 3.77 9.34
N LYS A 20 10.25 2.93 9.73
CA LYS A 20 10.34 1.47 9.93
C LYS A 20 9.06 0.76 9.47
N SER A 21 8.52 1.07 8.29
CA SER A 21 7.33 0.37 7.77
C SER A 21 7.62 -1.11 7.52
N LYS A 22 7.24 -1.98 8.46
CA LYS A 22 7.30 -3.44 8.28
C LYS A 22 6.49 -3.88 7.07
N ALA A 23 5.33 -3.26 6.82
CA ALA A 23 4.51 -3.59 5.66
C ALA A 23 5.25 -3.37 4.34
N ALA A 24 5.99 -2.27 4.21
CA ALA A 24 6.81 -2.02 3.03
C ALA A 24 7.93 -3.06 2.87
N GLN A 25 8.62 -3.41 3.96
CA GLN A 25 9.66 -4.47 3.95
C GLN A 25 9.09 -5.83 3.51
N TYR A 26 7.94 -6.21 4.05
CA TYR A 26 7.26 -7.43 3.65
C TYR A 26 6.79 -7.39 2.19
N ALA A 27 6.26 -6.26 1.72
CA ALA A 27 5.82 -6.11 0.35
C ALA A 27 6.99 -6.23 -0.65
N VAL A 28 8.15 -5.65 -0.34
CA VAL A 28 9.39 -5.81 -1.13
C VAL A 28 9.82 -7.27 -1.14
N SER A 29 9.92 -7.92 0.02
CA SER A 29 10.33 -9.32 0.10
C SER A 29 9.40 -10.27 -0.67
N LEU A 30 8.08 -10.04 -0.61
CA LEU A 30 7.10 -10.80 -1.40
C LEU A 30 7.28 -10.55 -2.89
N ALA A 31 7.44 -9.29 -3.31
CA ALA A 31 7.62 -8.97 -4.71
C ALA A 31 8.93 -9.56 -5.27
N GLU A 32 10.01 -9.64 -4.47
CA GLU A 32 11.26 -10.30 -4.88
C GLU A 32 11.02 -11.79 -5.08
N ARG A 33 10.46 -12.44 -4.05
CA ARG A 33 10.22 -13.88 -4.02
C ARG A 33 9.38 -14.35 -5.20
N TYR A 34 8.36 -13.59 -5.56
CA TYR A 34 7.45 -13.94 -6.65
C TYR A 34 7.84 -13.30 -7.98
N SER A 35 8.92 -12.52 -8.03
CA SER A 35 9.24 -11.69 -9.19
C SER A 35 8.02 -10.89 -9.64
N ALA A 36 7.29 -10.28 -8.69
CA ALA A 36 6.11 -9.48 -8.92
C ALA A 36 6.49 -8.00 -9.14
N THR A 37 5.62 -7.26 -9.82
CA THR A 37 5.65 -5.79 -9.76
C THR A 37 5.12 -5.35 -8.40
N LEU A 38 5.82 -4.41 -7.77
CA LEU A 38 5.37 -3.76 -6.55
C LEU A 38 4.92 -2.34 -6.89
N THR A 39 3.68 -2.00 -6.56
CA THR A 39 3.21 -0.61 -6.57
C THR A 39 3.03 -0.15 -5.13
N VAL A 40 3.58 1.00 -4.79
CA VAL A 40 3.39 1.62 -3.47
C VAL A 40 2.45 2.81 -3.66
N ILE A 41 1.30 2.80 -2.99
CA ILE A 41 0.32 3.89 -3.05
C ILE A 41 0.27 4.63 -1.72
N ASN A 42 0.45 5.95 -1.78
CA ASN A 42 0.19 6.85 -0.66
C ASN A 42 -1.08 7.66 -0.95
N VAL A 43 -2.06 7.59 -0.04
CA VAL A 43 -3.32 8.33 -0.17
C VAL A 43 -3.38 9.47 0.84
N ARG A 44 -3.79 10.65 0.38
CA ARG A 44 -3.97 11.84 1.21
C ARG A 44 -5.45 12.21 1.30
N GLU A 45 -6.00 12.12 2.51
CA GLU A 45 -7.39 12.48 2.79
C GLU A 45 -7.59 13.99 2.99
N ASP A 46 -6.53 14.70 3.37
CA ASP A 46 -6.53 16.12 3.76
C ASP A 46 -6.35 17.09 2.58
N MET A 47 -6.17 16.58 1.36
CA MET A 47 -5.77 17.38 0.21
C MET A 47 -6.67 17.11 -1.00
N PRO A 48 -7.27 18.15 -1.61
CA PRO A 48 -7.90 18.00 -2.91
C PRO A 48 -6.83 17.72 -3.98
N ALA A 49 -7.15 16.89 -4.96
CA ALA A 49 -6.27 16.61 -6.08
C ALA A 49 -5.96 17.91 -6.85
N SER A 50 -4.72 18.40 -6.76
CA SER A 50 -4.25 19.56 -7.52
C SER A 50 -2.86 19.26 -8.12
N PRO A 51 -2.56 19.73 -9.35
CA PRO A 51 -1.27 19.47 -10.00
C PRO A 51 -0.06 19.89 -9.17
N ASN A 52 -0.13 21.04 -8.50
CA ASN A 52 0.97 21.57 -7.68
C ASN A 52 1.18 20.83 -6.36
N THR A 53 0.16 20.14 -5.85
CA THR A 53 0.22 19.41 -4.57
C THR A 53 0.86 18.03 -4.75
N ALA A 54 0.62 17.39 -5.90
CA ALA A 54 1.09 16.04 -6.16
C ALA A 54 2.63 15.95 -6.14
N GLU A 55 3.33 16.94 -6.71
CA GLU A 55 4.78 16.89 -6.92
C GLU A 55 5.64 17.14 -5.66
N LYS A 56 5.16 17.94 -4.69
CA LYS A 56 6.03 18.44 -3.60
C LYS A 56 6.14 17.54 -2.36
N PHE A 57 5.31 16.51 -2.22
CA PHE A 57 5.19 15.77 -0.96
C PHE A 57 5.64 14.31 -1.01
N SER A 58 5.87 13.71 -2.20
CA SER A 58 6.14 12.28 -2.34
C SER A 58 7.62 11.91 -2.49
N GLU A 59 8.48 12.81 -3.01
CA GLU A 59 9.91 12.50 -3.20
C GLU A 59 10.59 11.92 -1.95
N PRO A 60 10.39 12.46 -0.72
CA PRO A 60 11.05 11.92 0.46
C PRO A 60 10.66 10.47 0.75
N PHE A 61 9.40 10.10 0.50
CA PHE A 61 8.90 8.75 0.78
C PHE A 61 9.35 7.75 -0.27
N GLU A 62 9.27 8.13 -1.55
CA GLU A 62 9.76 7.30 -2.65
C GLU A 62 11.27 7.02 -2.49
N HIS A 63 12.02 8.07 -2.14
CA HIS A 63 13.44 7.97 -1.85
C HIS A 63 13.71 7.05 -0.66
N TRP A 64 12.94 7.20 0.44
CA TRP A 64 13.08 6.32 1.60
C TRP A 64 12.84 4.84 1.25
N ILE A 65 11.78 4.51 0.51
CA ILE A 65 11.53 3.12 0.07
C ILE A 65 12.69 2.61 -0.77
N ARG A 66 13.15 3.39 -1.75
CA ARG A 66 14.24 2.98 -2.65
C ARG A 66 15.54 2.73 -1.89
N ASP A 67 15.86 3.57 -0.91
CA ASP A 67 17.18 3.59 -0.28
C ASP A 67 17.25 2.83 1.05
N ASN A 68 16.11 2.59 1.71
CA ASN A 68 16.08 1.89 3.01
C ASN A 68 15.40 0.53 2.93
N VAL A 69 14.47 0.32 1.99
CA VAL A 69 13.69 -0.94 1.91
C VAL A 69 14.11 -1.76 0.71
N ALA A 70 14.28 -1.13 -0.45
CA ALA A 70 14.64 -1.78 -1.71
C ALA A 70 16.13 -1.66 -2.04
N SER A 71 16.96 -1.22 -1.09
CA SER A 71 18.40 -1.08 -1.27
C SER A 71 19.03 -2.44 -1.55
N GLY A 72 19.71 -2.58 -2.69
CA GLY A 72 20.29 -3.85 -3.12
C GLY A 72 19.30 -4.88 -3.70
N SER A 73 18.01 -4.54 -3.82
CA SER A 73 17.02 -5.41 -4.47
C SER A 73 17.04 -5.27 -6.00
N ASP A 74 16.85 -6.38 -6.72
CA ASP A 74 16.58 -6.37 -8.17
C ASP A 74 15.23 -5.68 -8.48
N LEU A 75 14.39 -5.48 -7.46
CA LEU A 75 13.13 -4.77 -7.56
C LEU A 75 13.27 -3.26 -7.71
N ARG A 76 14.45 -2.65 -7.48
CA ARG A 76 14.58 -1.17 -7.48
C ARG A 76 14.00 -0.51 -8.73
N ASN A 77 14.08 -1.18 -9.89
CA ASN A 77 13.53 -0.70 -11.17
C ASN A 77 12.09 -1.15 -11.46
N ARG A 78 11.52 -2.00 -10.61
CA ARG A 78 10.19 -2.60 -10.73
C ARG A 78 9.19 -2.05 -9.72
N ILE A 79 9.63 -1.18 -8.82
CA ILE A 79 8.76 -0.46 -7.89
C ILE A 79 8.16 0.75 -8.58
N ARG A 80 6.83 0.80 -8.59
CA ARG A 80 6.03 1.95 -9.03
C ARG A 80 5.52 2.70 -7.82
N PHE A 81 5.42 4.01 -7.94
CA PHE A 81 4.87 4.88 -6.91
C PHE A 81 3.63 5.55 -7.45
N GLU A 82 2.54 5.46 -6.69
CA GLU A 82 1.23 5.98 -7.06
C GLU A 82 0.70 6.87 -5.95
N ARG A 83 -0.12 7.85 -6.32
CA ARG A 83 -0.70 8.82 -5.41
C ARG A 83 -2.22 8.75 -5.49
N GLY A 84 -2.87 8.65 -4.33
CA GLY A 84 -4.31 8.79 -4.21
C GLY A 84 -4.69 10.06 -3.44
N PHE A 85 -5.91 10.54 -3.67
CA PHE A 85 -6.49 11.67 -2.95
C PHE A 85 -7.91 11.33 -2.50
N GLY A 86 -8.38 11.93 -1.41
CA GLY A 86 -9.69 11.61 -0.83
C GLY A 86 -9.66 10.41 0.12
N PRO A 87 -10.82 9.80 0.45
CA PRO A 87 -10.91 8.72 1.42
C PRO A 87 -9.99 7.55 1.07
N ALA A 88 -9.10 7.16 1.98
CA ALA A 88 -8.07 6.16 1.69
C ALA A 88 -8.62 4.81 1.19
N PRO A 89 -9.67 4.21 1.80
CA PRO A 89 -10.21 2.93 1.33
C PRO A 89 -10.72 3.00 -0.10
N ASP A 90 -11.48 4.05 -0.43
CA ASP A 90 -12.11 4.19 -1.74
C ASP A 90 -11.06 4.39 -2.83
N SER A 91 -10.08 5.26 -2.58
CA SER A 91 -8.99 5.50 -3.54
C SER A 91 -8.10 4.27 -3.76
N ILE A 92 -7.86 3.46 -2.73
CA ILE A 92 -7.11 2.21 -2.86
C ILE A 92 -7.93 1.16 -3.64
N LEU A 93 -9.21 1.00 -3.33
CA LEU A 93 -10.09 0.05 -4.03
C LEU A 93 -10.27 0.43 -5.51
N ASP A 94 -10.39 1.72 -5.80
CA ASP A 94 -10.42 2.25 -7.15
C ASP A 94 -9.15 1.91 -7.94
N PHE A 95 -7.99 2.03 -7.30
CA PHE A 95 -6.72 1.63 -7.91
C PHE A 95 -6.67 0.13 -8.17
N VAL A 96 -7.06 -0.69 -7.18
CA VAL A 96 -7.08 -2.16 -7.29
C VAL A 96 -7.97 -2.62 -8.45
N ALA A 97 -9.15 -2.01 -8.59
CA ALA A 97 -10.09 -2.32 -9.66
C ALA A 97 -9.55 -2.01 -11.07
N LYS A 98 -8.67 -1.00 -11.20
CA LYS A 98 -8.10 -0.55 -12.48
C LYS A 98 -6.79 -1.25 -12.84
N SER A 99 -6.08 -1.82 -11.87
CA SER A 99 -4.67 -2.20 -12.02
C SER A 99 -4.38 -3.70 -11.85
N ALA A 100 -5.41 -4.56 -11.83
CA ALA A 100 -5.27 -6.02 -11.69
C ALA A 100 -4.32 -6.43 -10.54
N VAL A 101 -4.53 -5.84 -9.37
CA VAL A 101 -3.73 -6.13 -8.17
C VAL A 101 -4.10 -7.51 -7.63
N ASP A 102 -3.11 -8.38 -7.47
CA ASP A 102 -3.28 -9.74 -6.96
C ASP A 102 -3.27 -9.79 -5.42
N MET A 103 -2.67 -8.79 -4.75
CA MET A 103 -2.64 -8.70 -3.28
C MET A 103 -2.40 -7.26 -2.81
N ILE A 104 -3.07 -6.87 -1.73
CA ILE A 104 -2.78 -5.65 -0.96
C ILE A 104 -1.95 -6.01 0.27
N VAL A 105 -0.89 -5.27 0.55
CA VAL A 105 -0.09 -5.34 1.78
C VAL A 105 -0.18 -4.00 2.48
N MET A 106 -0.55 -3.98 3.76
CA MET A 106 -0.66 -2.73 4.53
C MET A 106 -0.37 -2.93 6.01
N SER A 107 -0.07 -1.83 6.70
CA SER A 107 -0.03 -1.81 8.16
C SER A 107 -1.42 -1.58 8.73
N VAL A 108 -1.72 -2.18 9.88
CA VAL A 108 -2.90 -1.84 10.69
C VAL A 108 -2.56 -0.73 11.67
N ARG A 109 -3.43 0.27 11.80
CA ARG A 109 -3.28 1.30 12.83
C ARG A 109 -3.48 0.64 14.21
N GLN A 110 -2.52 0.82 15.11
CA GLN A 110 -2.69 0.39 16.50
C GLN A 110 -3.54 1.42 17.22
N LEU A 111 -4.85 1.20 17.23
CA LEU A 111 -5.77 1.96 18.09
C LEU A 111 -5.74 1.40 19.51
N ASP A 112 -5.94 2.28 20.49
CA ASP A 112 -6.24 1.85 21.85
C ASP A 112 -7.47 0.91 21.85
N PRO A 113 -7.50 -0.16 22.66
CA PRO A 113 -8.59 -1.15 22.65
C PRO A 113 -9.99 -0.53 22.82
N VAL A 114 -10.12 0.55 23.59
CA VAL A 114 -11.39 1.25 23.80
C VAL A 114 -11.82 1.95 22.51
N MET A 115 -10.88 2.60 21.82
CA MET A 115 -11.17 3.25 20.53
C MET A 115 -11.44 2.24 19.41
N ALA A 116 -10.72 1.11 19.40
CA ALA A 116 -10.93 0.04 18.43
C ALA A 116 -12.35 -0.56 18.51
N ALA A 117 -12.92 -0.65 19.71
CA ALA A 117 -14.29 -1.15 19.90
C ALA A 117 -15.38 -0.19 19.38
N HIS A 118 -15.07 1.11 19.28
CA HIS A 118 -16.04 2.15 18.91
C HIS A 118 -15.85 2.72 17.50
N LEU A 119 -14.71 2.48 16.85
CA LEU A 119 -14.36 3.04 15.53
C LEU A 119 -14.01 1.99 14.44
N PRO A 120 -14.60 0.78 14.39
CA PRO A 120 -14.17 -0.24 13.41
C PRO A 120 -14.41 0.16 11.95
N LYS A 121 -15.44 0.98 11.66
CA LYS A 121 -15.81 1.41 10.29
C LYS A 121 -14.99 2.59 9.75
N SER A 122 -14.16 3.22 10.56
CA SER A 122 -13.29 4.33 10.13
C SER A 122 -11.82 3.91 10.00
N ASP A 123 -11.54 2.61 10.04
CA ASP A 123 -10.20 2.05 9.84
C ASP A 123 -10.06 1.52 8.42
N THR A 124 -9.09 2.04 7.67
CA THR A 124 -8.84 1.65 6.29
C THR A 124 -8.54 0.17 6.15
N ALA A 125 -7.88 -0.44 7.14
CA ALA A 125 -7.63 -1.87 7.10
C ALA A 125 -8.93 -2.68 7.13
N TYR A 126 -9.90 -2.29 7.96
CA TYR A 126 -11.20 -2.94 8.03
C TYR A 126 -11.97 -2.82 6.72
N GLU A 127 -12.04 -1.60 6.16
CA GLU A 127 -12.72 -1.35 4.88
C GLU A 127 -12.09 -2.15 3.73
N LEU A 128 -10.76 -2.21 3.66
CA LEU A 128 -10.06 -2.98 2.61
C LEU A 128 -10.27 -4.49 2.77
N VAL A 129 -10.15 -5.02 4.00
CA VAL A 129 -10.37 -6.46 4.25
C VAL A 129 -11.80 -6.89 3.90
N THR A 130 -12.79 -6.01 4.11
CA THR A 130 -14.20 -6.35 3.87
C THR A 130 -14.65 -6.13 2.42
N ARG A 131 -14.00 -5.24 1.67
CA ARG A 131 -14.45 -4.82 0.33
C ARG A 131 -13.52 -5.22 -0.81
N ALA A 132 -12.24 -5.48 -0.56
CA ALA A 132 -11.30 -5.82 -1.63
C ALA A 132 -11.63 -7.18 -2.26
N LEU A 133 -11.57 -7.24 -3.58
CA LEU A 133 -11.75 -8.48 -4.34
C LEU A 133 -10.47 -9.34 -4.42
N CYS A 134 -9.34 -8.80 -3.97
CA CYS A 134 -8.07 -9.51 -3.86
C CYS A 134 -7.67 -9.68 -2.39
N PRO A 135 -6.82 -10.68 -2.07
CA PRO A 135 -6.28 -10.87 -0.73
C PRO A 135 -5.67 -9.60 -0.13
N VAL A 136 -5.95 -9.37 1.16
CA VAL A 136 -5.37 -8.28 1.95
C VAL A 136 -4.51 -8.87 3.07
N LEU A 137 -3.23 -8.53 3.08
CA LEU A 137 -2.27 -8.90 4.12
C LEU A 137 -1.99 -7.71 5.03
N THR A 138 -2.43 -7.79 6.28
CA THR A 138 -2.18 -6.78 7.30
C THR A 138 -0.95 -7.14 8.14
N ILE A 139 -0.03 -6.20 8.32
CA ILE A 139 1.20 -6.36 9.11
C ILE A 139 1.11 -5.56 10.42
N ARG A 140 1.58 -6.16 11.53
CA ARG A 140 1.63 -5.58 12.88
C ARG A 140 3.05 -5.26 13.36
#